data_AF-A0A1H6BAE8-F1
#
_entry.id   AF-A0A1H6BAE8-F1
#
_cell.length_a   1.000
_cell.length_b   1.000
_cell.length_c   1.000
_cell.angle_alpha   90.00
_cell.angle_beta   90.00
_cell.angle_gamma   90.00
#
_symmetry.space_group_name_H-M   'P 1'
#
loop_
_entity.id
_entity.type
_entity.pdbx_description
1 polymer ?
#
loop_
_entity_poly.entity_id
_entity_poly.type
_entity_poly.pdbx_seq_one_letter_code
_entity_poly.pdbx_strand_id
1 'polypeptide(L)'
;MSERFNRYRPNGEATADRWAGALHIFDDAAIRDGGPVIREETAADRWERAELLFEEKSYADAAKLLVGIVAEFPDQVAPRLLLSRAYYHSAQLRRAEEELRAVLDRDPVEHYAHLMLGRTLERQGRDAEAVPWLRMAGALSGEPASR
;
A
#
# COMPACT_ATOMS: atom_id res chain seq x y z
N MET A 1 32.50 -10.93 -0.46
CA MET A 1 31.57 -10.87 -1.61
C MET A 1 30.17 -11.25 -1.15
N SER A 2 29.46 -10.32 -0.53
CA SER A 2 28.01 -10.41 -0.26
C SER A 2 27.52 -8.97 -0.30
N GLU A 3 26.96 -8.58 -1.43
CA GLU A 3 26.43 -7.24 -1.66
C GLU A 3 25.11 -7.10 -0.89
N ARG A 4 25.22 -6.41 0.24
CA ARG A 4 24.14 -6.07 1.15
C ARG A 4 23.25 -5.02 0.49
N PHE A 5 22.01 -5.42 0.25
CA PHE A 5 20.82 -4.59 0.06
C PHE A 5 20.88 -3.26 0.82
N ASN A 6 21.29 -2.17 0.16
CA ASN A 6 20.69 -0.84 0.29
C ASN A 6 21.35 0.12 -0.72
N ARG A 7 20.71 0.32 -1.86
CA ARG A 7 20.67 1.63 -2.51
C ARG A 7 19.42 1.68 -3.35
N TYR A 8 18.47 2.47 -2.88
CA TYR A 8 17.27 2.91 -3.59
C TYR A 8 17.63 3.26 -5.04
N ARG A 9 17.16 2.41 -5.96
CA ARG A 9 17.27 2.48 -7.43
C ARG A 9 16.00 3.18 -7.97
N PRO A 10 16.02 3.78 -9.17
CA PRO A 10 14.97 4.67 -9.70
C PRO A 10 13.70 3.90 -10.12
N ASN A 11 13.05 3.22 -9.19
CA ASN A 11 11.94 2.30 -9.45
C ASN A 11 10.89 2.33 -8.32
N GLY A 12 10.38 3.52 -7.96
CA GLY A 12 9.08 3.72 -7.31
C GLY A 12 8.70 2.86 -6.09
N GLU A 13 9.51 2.80 -5.03
CA GLU A 13 9.06 2.37 -3.71
C GLU A 13 9.21 3.50 -2.69
N ALA A 14 8.12 4.04 -2.16
CA ALA A 14 8.16 5.08 -1.13
C ALA A 14 9.18 4.71 -0.03
N THR A 15 10.18 5.58 0.18
CA THR A 15 11.26 5.38 1.15
C THR A 15 10.68 5.04 2.52
N ALA A 16 11.24 4.00 3.15
CA ALA A 16 10.97 3.59 4.53
C ALA A 16 11.09 4.76 5.55
N ASP A 17 11.75 5.86 5.18
CA ASP A 17 11.83 7.09 5.99
C ASP A 17 10.52 7.87 6.12
N ARG A 18 9.48 7.61 5.32
CA ARG A 18 8.13 8.16 5.60
C ARG A 18 7.48 7.54 6.83
N TRP A 19 7.93 6.35 7.26
CA TRP A 19 7.29 5.55 8.31
C TRP A 19 7.87 5.73 9.71
N ALA A 20 9.12 6.20 9.82
CA ALA A 20 9.67 6.58 11.13
C ALA A 20 8.83 7.67 11.80
N GLY A 21 8.16 8.54 11.00
CA GLY A 21 7.18 9.51 11.50
C GLY A 21 5.74 8.99 11.59
N ALA A 22 5.41 7.86 10.96
CA ALA A 22 4.05 7.30 10.91
C ALA A 22 3.69 6.48 12.16
N LEU A 23 4.66 5.91 12.86
CA LEU A 23 4.44 5.31 14.20
C LEU A 23 3.75 6.31 15.14
N HIS A 24 4.15 7.59 15.09
CA HIS A 24 3.54 8.65 15.90
C HIS A 24 2.09 9.01 15.52
N ILE A 25 1.63 8.67 14.31
CA ILE A 25 0.25 8.91 13.89
C ILE A 25 -0.72 7.95 14.62
N PHE A 26 -0.24 6.78 15.02
CA PHE A 26 -1.03 5.76 15.70
C PHE A 26 -0.97 5.87 17.24
N ASP A 27 -0.04 6.67 17.79
CA ASP A 27 0.22 6.80 19.23
C ASP A 27 -0.91 7.52 20.03
N ASP A 28 -1.74 8.36 19.38
CA ASP A 28 -2.76 9.20 20.05
C ASP A 28 -3.90 8.40 20.71
N ALA A 29 -4.04 7.10 20.43
CA ALA A 29 -5.08 6.25 21.01
C ALA A 29 -4.70 5.60 22.36
N ALA A 30 -3.44 5.68 22.79
CA ALA A 30 -2.90 4.76 23.80
C ALA A 30 -2.94 5.22 25.27
N ILE A 31 -3.45 6.42 25.60
CA ILE A 31 -3.36 6.95 26.99
C ILE A 31 -4.74 7.24 27.58
N ARG A 32 -5.46 6.19 27.98
CA ARG A 32 -6.59 6.33 28.91
C ARG A 32 -6.84 5.05 29.70
N ASP A 33 -6.35 5.04 30.95
CA ASP A 33 -6.80 4.23 32.08
C ASP A 33 -5.99 2.97 32.49
N GLY A 34 -5.58 2.94 33.77
CA GLY A 34 -4.60 2.01 34.35
C GLY A 34 -5.23 0.77 34.99
N GLY A 35 -5.39 -0.30 34.22
CA GLY A 35 -5.70 -1.66 34.66
C GLY A 35 -4.69 -2.69 34.11
N PRO A 36 -4.78 -4.00 34.46
CA PRO A 36 -3.90 -5.02 33.89
C PRO A 36 -4.05 -5.00 32.37
N VAL A 37 -2.98 -4.57 31.69
CA VAL A 37 -2.97 -4.29 30.26
C VAL A 37 -3.02 -5.63 29.51
N ILE A 38 -4.22 -6.16 29.27
CA ILE A 38 -4.45 -6.87 28.01
C ILE A 38 -4.15 -5.80 26.97
N ARG A 39 -2.95 -5.78 26.40
CA ARG A 39 -2.63 -4.83 25.32
C ARG A 39 -3.58 -5.20 24.19
N GLU A 40 -4.67 -4.45 24.04
CA GLU A 40 -5.48 -4.50 22.84
C GLU A 40 -4.52 -4.28 21.66
N GLU A 41 -4.53 -5.21 20.70
CA GLU A 41 -3.63 -5.16 19.55
C GLU A 41 -3.88 -3.83 18.82
N THR A 42 -2.88 -2.94 18.87
CA THR A 42 -3.04 -1.59 18.34
C THR A 42 -3.12 -1.64 16.81
N ALA A 43 -3.53 -0.54 16.19
CA ALA A 43 -3.44 -0.41 14.74
C ALA A 43 -1.99 -0.54 14.24
N ALA A 44 -1.02 -0.07 15.02
CA ALA A 44 0.40 -0.20 14.73
C ALA A 44 0.88 -1.67 14.79
N ASP A 45 0.47 -2.43 15.82
CA ASP A 45 0.81 -3.86 15.93
C ASP A 45 0.24 -4.65 14.74
N ARG A 46 -1.02 -4.36 14.35
CA ARG A 46 -1.66 -5.00 13.18
C ARG A 46 -0.98 -4.58 11.88
N TRP A 47 -0.51 -3.34 11.78
CA TRP A 47 0.23 -2.83 10.63
C TRP A 47 1.54 -3.58 10.44
N GLU A 48 2.37 -3.65 11.47
CA GLU A 48 3.66 -4.38 11.42
C GLU A 48 3.45 -5.85 11.04
N ARG A 49 2.44 -6.49 11.63
CA ARG A 49 2.10 -7.87 11.29
C ARG A 49 1.63 -8.02 9.84
N ALA A 50 0.85 -7.07 9.34
CA ALA A 50 0.41 -7.10 7.94
C ALA A 50 1.60 -6.96 6.97
N GLU A 51 2.57 -6.11 7.29
CA GLU A 51 3.82 -5.99 6.53
C GLU A 51 4.61 -7.30 6.53
N LEU A 52 4.80 -7.92 7.70
CA LEU A 52 5.48 -9.22 7.80
C LEU A 52 4.79 -10.30 6.96
N LEU A 53 3.45 -10.42 7.07
CA LEU A 53 2.68 -11.36 6.26
C LEU A 53 2.81 -11.06 4.75
N PHE A 54 2.89 -9.79 4.38
CA PHE A 54 3.08 -9.40 2.99
C PHE A 54 4.46 -9.82 2.48
N GLU A 55 5.52 -9.57 3.26
CA GLU A 55 6.90 -9.98 2.93
C GLU A 55 7.05 -11.52 2.85
N GLU A 56 6.33 -12.25 3.71
CA GLU A 56 6.23 -13.71 3.66
C GLU A 56 5.39 -14.23 2.49
N LYS A 57 4.83 -13.34 1.66
CA LYS A 57 3.93 -13.64 0.53
C LYS A 57 2.60 -14.25 0.96
N SER A 58 2.25 -14.15 2.24
CA SER A 58 0.96 -14.50 2.84
C SER A 58 -0.07 -13.39 2.56
N TYR A 59 -0.24 -13.03 1.29
CA TYR A 59 -0.99 -11.85 0.86
C TYR A 59 -2.46 -11.87 1.28
N ALA A 60 -3.10 -13.05 1.28
CA ALA A 60 -4.48 -13.18 1.70
C ALA A 60 -4.66 -12.89 3.20
N ASP A 61 -3.67 -13.25 4.03
CA ASP A 61 -3.70 -12.99 5.47
C ASP A 61 -3.31 -11.54 5.78
N ALA A 62 -2.33 -10.98 5.07
CA ALA A 62 -2.04 -9.55 5.13
C ALA A 62 -3.30 -8.71 4.83
N ALA A 63 -4.02 -9.05 3.76
CA ALA A 63 -5.26 -8.36 3.39
C ALA A 63 -6.34 -8.41 4.47
N LYS A 64 -6.45 -9.51 5.24
CA LYS A 64 -7.44 -9.61 6.34
C LYS A 64 -7.17 -8.58 7.44
N LEU A 65 -5.90 -8.38 7.81
CA LEU A 65 -5.52 -7.39 8.81
C LEU A 65 -5.71 -5.96 8.27
N LEU A 66 -5.29 -5.73 7.03
CA LEU A 66 -5.33 -4.41 6.39
C LEU A 66 -6.74 -3.88 6.18
N VAL A 67 -7.74 -4.73 5.96
CA VAL A 67 -9.15 -4.31 5.88
C VAL A 67 -9.59 -3.60 7.17
N GLY A 68 -9.21 -4.11 8.35
CA GLY A 68 -9.54 -3.46 9.62
C GLY A 68 -8.85 -2.11 9.77
N ILE A 69 -7.56 -2.04 9.41
CA ILE A 69 -6.78 -0.80 9.47
C ILE A 69 -7.36 0.26 8.52
N VAL A 70 -7.73 -0.11 7.29
CA VAL A 70 -8.35 0.81 6.33
C VAL A 70 -9.72 1.30 6.83
N ALA A 71 -10.48 0.46 7.52
CA ALA A 71 -11.76 0.86 8.09
C ALA A 71 -11.60 1.86 9.25
N GLU A 72 -10.57 1.70 10.07
CA GLU A 72 -10.26 2.61 11.18
C GLU A 72 -9.62 3.93 10.71
N PHE A 73 -8.80 3.87 9.67
CA PHE A 73 -8.08 5.02 9.12
C PHE A 73 -8.41 5.22 7.63
N PRO A 74 -9.67 5.54 7.29
CA PRO A 74 -10.13 5.57 5.90
C PRO A 74 -9.46 6.64 5.04
N ASP A 75 -8.94 7.69 5.67
CA ASP A 75 -8.24 8.81 5.03
C ASP A 75 -6.77 8.51 4.70
N GLN A 76 -6.21 7.42 5.24
CA GLN A 76 -4.80 7.11 5.05
C GLN A 76 -4.56 6.32 3.77
N VAL A 77 -3.73 6.88 2.89
CA VAL A 77 -3.39 6.28 1.59
C VAL A 77 -2.56 5.00 1.76
N ALA A 78 -1.62 5.01 2.70
CA ALA A 78 -0.66 3.94 2.85
C ALA A 78 -1.28 2.55 3.16
N PRO A 79 -2.21 2.41 4.13
CA PRO A 79 -2.90 1.14 4.36
C PRO A 79 -3.69 0.64 3.16
N ARG A 80 -4.33 1.55 2.42
CA ARG A 80 -5.06 1.21 1.19
C ARG A 80 -4.13 0.73 0.09
N LEU A 81 -2.95 1.34 -0.07
CA LEU A 81 -1.95 0.89 -1.03
C LEU A 81 -1.42 -0.51 -0.71
N LEU A 82 -1.08 -0.80 0.55
CA LEU A 82 -0.64 -2.13 0.93
C LEU A 82 -1.76 -3.17 0.77
N LEU A 83 -3.00 -2.81 1.11
CA LEU A 83 -4.19 -3.65 0.88
C LEU A 83 -4.38 -3.96 -0.60
N SER A 84 -4.27 -2.95 -1.45
CA SER A 84 -4.35 -3.08 -2.92
C SER A 84 -3.30 -4.04 -3.46
N ARG A 85 -2.04 -3.92 -3.01
CA ARG A 85 -0.95 -4.83 -3.38
C ARG A 85 -1.25 -6.26 -2.91
N ALA A 86 -1.74 -6.42 -1.68
CA ALA A 86 -2.09 -7.73 -1.14
C ALA A 86 -3.21 -8.40 -1.96
N TYR A 87 -4.23 -7.64 -2.36
CA TYR A 87 -5.27 -8.12 -3.27
C TYR A 87 -4.74 -8.47 -4.66
N TYR A 88 -3.86 -7.63 -5.22
CA TYR A 88 -3.23 -7.91 -6.50
C TYR A 88 -2.49 -9.25 -6.44
N HIS A 89 -1.58 -9.44 -5.48
CA HIS A 89 -0.78 -10.66 -5.40
C HIS A 89 -1.59 -11.92 -5.05
N SER A 90 -2.70 -11.78 -4.32
CA SER A 90 -3.65 -12.87 -4.05
C SER A 90 -4.71 -13.09 -5.15
N ALA A 91 -4.54 -12.48 -6.33
CA ALA A 91 -5.44 -12.58 -7.49
C ALA A 91 -6.88 -12.07 -7.25
N GLN A 92 -7.11 -11.28 -6.20
CA GLN A 92 -8.38 -10.61 -5.92
C GLN A 92 -8.48 -9.28 -6.69
N LEU A 93 -8.35 -9.34 -8.02
CA LEU A 93 -8.07 -8.17 -8.85
C LEU A 93 -9.17 -7.09 -8.83
N ARG A 94 -10.44 -7.47 -8.68
CA ARG A 94 -11.53 -6.48 -8.57
C ARG A 94 -11.42 -5.65 -7.29
N ARG A 95 -11.08 -6.29 -6.17
CA ARG A 95 -10.88 -5.62 -4.89
C ARG A 95 -9.63 -4.73 -4.91
N ALA A 96 -8.57 -5.18 -5.59
CA ALA A 96 -7.40 -4.34 -5.81
C ALA A 96 -7.76 -3.06 -6.60
N GLU A 97 -8.53 -3.19 -7.68
CA GLU A 97 -8.99 -2.04 -8.47
C GLU A 97 -9.83 -1.06 -7.64
N GLU A 98 -10.76 -1.56 -6.83
CA GLU A 98 -11.62 -0.73 -5.96
C GLU A 98 -10.77 0.11 -5.00
N GLU A 99 -9.82 -0.50 -4.30
CA GLU A 99 -8.95 0.22 -3.35
C GLU A 99 -8.00 1.21 -4.06
N LEU A 100 -7.49 0.86 -5.25
CA LEU A 100 -6.63 1.76 -6.02
C LEU A 100 -7.39 2.98 -6.55
N ARG A 101 -8.64 2.81 -6.97
CA ARG A 101 -9.50 3.94 -7.34
C ARG A 101 -9.77 4.84 -6.13
N ALA A 102 -10.05 4.26 -4.96
CA ALA A 102 -10.23 5.04 -3.74
C ALA A 102 -8.96 5.82 -3.35
N VAL A 103 -7.76 5.25 -3.56
CA VAL A 103 -6.50 5.98 -3.38
C VAL A 103 -6.42 7.17 -4.33
N LEU A 104 -6.75 6.99 -5.62
CA LEU A 104 -6.66 8.05 -6.63
C LEU A 104 -7.73 9.14 -6.50
N ASP A 105 -8.90 8.80 -5.98
CA ASP A 105 -9.92 9.78 -5.61
C ASP A 105 -9.43 10.71 -4.48
N ARG A 106 -8.56 10.19 -3.61
CA ARG A 106 -7.98 10.94 -2.47
C ARG A 106 -6.72 11.68 -2.83
N ASP A 107 -5.80 11.01 -3.51
CA ASP A 107 -4.53 11.53 -3.98
C ASP A 107 -4.37 11.26 -5.49
N PRO A 108 -4.85 12.18 -6.34
CA PRO A 108 -4.77 12.05 -7.80
C PRO A 108 -3.34 12.11 -8.36
N VAL A 109 -2.31 12.40 -7.56
CA VAL A 109 -0.91 12.46 -8.01
C VAL A 109 -0.07 11.30 -7.48
N GLU A 110 -0.69 10.33 -6.78
CA GLU A 110 -0.02 9.11 -6.35
C GLU A 110 0.36 8.24 -7.56
N HIS A 111 1.60 8.38 -8.02
CA HIS A 111 2.14 7.70 -9.18
C HIS A 111 2.05 6.16 -9.05
N TYR A 112 2.25 5.64 -7.84
CA TYR A 112 2.29 4.19 -7.62
C TYR A 112 0.90 3.57 -7.74
N ALA A 113 -0.14 4.29 -7.33
CA ALA A 113 -1.53 3.87 -7.51
C ALA A 113 -1.91 3.80 -8.99
N HIS A 114 -1.48 4.77 -9.80
CA HIS A 114 -1.65 4.73 -11.26
C HIS A 114 -0.98 3.50 -11.88
N LEU A 115 0.27 3.21 -11.49
CA LEU A 115 1.00 2.05 -11.98
C LEU A 115 0.30 0.74 -11.62
N MET A 116 -0.09 0.59 -10.35
CA MET A 116 -0.75 -0.60 -9.84
C MET A 116 -2.14 -0.80 -10.46
N LEU A 117 -2.90 0.28 -10.72
CA LEU A 117 -4.22 0.19 -11.35
C LEU A 117 -4.09 -0.27 -12.80
N GLY A 118 -3.15 0.29 -13.55
CA GLY A 118 -2.81 -0.17 -14.89
C GLY A 118 -2.49 -1.66 -14.94
N ARG A 119 -1.55 -2.13 -14.10
CA ARG A 119 -1.17 -3.56 -14.02
C ARG A 119 -2.32 -4.46 -13.58
N THR A 120 -3.17 -3.98 -12.69
CA THR A 120 -4.35 -4.72 -12.23
C THR A 120 -5.33 -4.91 -13.38
N LEU A 121 -5.59 -3.88 -14.17
CA LEU A 121 -6.47 -3.93 -15.34
C LEU A 121 -5.91 -4.84 -16.44
N GLU A 122 -4.60 -4.78 -16.73
CA GLU A 122 -3.94 -5.72 -17.66
C GLU A 122 -4.14 -7.17 -17.22
N ARG A 123 -3.94 -7.46 -15.93
CA ARG A 123 -4.13 -8.81 -15.40
C ARG A 123 -5.59 -9.27 -15.37
N GLN A 124 -6.54 -8.34 -15.40
CA GLN A 124 -7.96 -8.62 -15.64
C GLN A 124 -8.30 -8.82 -17.13
N GLY A 125 -7.35 -8.60 -18.05
CA GLY A 125 -7.57 -8.65 -19.50
C GLY A 125 -8.21 -7.38 -20.09
N ARG A 126 -8.14 -6.25 -19.37
CA ARG A 126 -8.73 -4.96 -19.73
C ARG A 126 -7.65 -3.98 -20.19
N ASP A 127 -6.81 -4.41 -21.13
CA ASP A 127 -5.62 -3.67 -21.58
C ASP A 127 -5.95 -2.25 -22.08
N ALA A 128 -7.05 -2.10 -22.83
CA ALA A 128 -7.49 -0.79 -23.34
C ALA A 128 -7.77 0.22 -22.20
N GLU A 129 -8.29 -0.25 -21.07
CA GLU A 129 -8.54 0.58 -19.90
C GLU A 129 -7.28 0.84 -19.08
N ALA A 130 -6.28 -0.04 -19.15
CA ALA A 130 -5.01 0.11 -18.44
C ALA A 130 -4.12 1.22 -19.02
N VAL A 131 -4.11 1.39 -20.34
CA VAL A 131 -3.25 2.35 -21.08
C VAL A 131 -3.21 3.76 -20.46
N PRO A 132 -4.34 4.45 -20.20
CA PRO A 132 -4.30 5.79 -19.62
C PRO A 132 -3.64 5.84 -18.24
N TRP A 133 -3.85 4.82 -17.40
CA TRP A 133 -3.26 4.75 -16.05
C TRP A 133 -1.75 4.56 -16.11
N LEU A 134 -1.27 3.66 -16.98
CA LEU A 134 0.17 3.42 -17.16
C LEU A 134 0.89 4.64 -17.75
N ARG A 135 0.25 5.36 -18.68
CA ARG A 135 0.78 6.63 -19.20
C ARG A 135 0.91 7.68 -18.11
N MET A 136 -0.10 7.82 -17.26
CA MET A 136 -0.06 8.76 -16.15
C MET A 136 1.02 8.37 -15.13
N ALA A 137 1.16 7.08 -14.82
CA ALA A 137 2.23 6.59 -13.97
C ALA A 137 3.62 6.97 -14.49
N GLY A 138 3.87 6.81 -15.80
CA GLY A 138 5.13 7.22 -16.43
C GLY A 138 5.34 8.74 -16.44
N ALA A 139 4.28 9.52 -16.60
CA ALA A 139 4.36 10.98 -16.53
C ALA A 139 4.68 11.48 -15.09
N LEU A 140 4.11 10.83 -14.07
CA LEU A 140 4.28 11.18 -12.66
C LEU A 140 5.59 10.64 -12.06
N SER A 141 6.15 9.54 -12.57
CA SER A 141 7.41 8.96 -12.08
C SER A 141 8.64 9.80 -12.41
N GLY A 142 8.51 10.77 -13.31
CA GLY A 142 9.63 11.59 -13.80
C GLY A 142 10.55 10.85 -14.78
N GLU A 143 10.16 9.68 -15.27
CA GLU A 143 10.89 9.01 -16.36
C GLU A 143 10.66 9.75 -17.68
N PRO A 144 11.73 10.18 -18.38
CA PRO A 144 11.57 10.84 -19.68
C PRO A 144 10.94 9.84 -20.65
N ALA A 145 9.80 10.22 -21.24
CA ALA A 145 9.11 9.42 -22.25
C ALA A 145 10.10 9.00 -23.35
N SER A 146 10.45 7.72 -23.38
CA SER A 146 11.30 7.15 -24.43
C SER A 146 10.60 7.37 -25.77
N ARG A 147 11.22 8.20 -26.62
CA ARG A 147 10.79 8.46 -28.00
C ARG A 147 10.96 7.25 -28.89
#